data_AF-A0A357D4U6-F1
#
_entry.id   AF-A0A357D4U6-F1
#
_cell.length_a   1.000
_cell.length_b   1.000
_cell.length_c   1.000
_cell.angle_alpha   90.00
_cell.angle_beta   90.00
_cell.angle_gamma   90.00
#
_symmetry.space_group_name_H-M   'P 1'
#
loop_
_entity.id
_entity.type
_entity.pdbx_description
1 polymer ?
#
loop_
_entity_poly.entity_id
_entity_poly.type
_entity_poly.pdbx_seq_one_letter_code
_entity_poly.pdbx_strand_id
1 'polypeptide(L)'
;PATTALGIKDSAGYEKGLSCGANVIMPNIGGNQYRKRYAIYPGKGEGSISLEGDLERIKSLLVQLGRTVGRDYGNRKGRAL
;
A
#
# COMPACT_ATOMS: atom_id res chain seq x y z
N PRO A 1 9.65 0.93 -0.13
CA PRO A 1 8.20 0.62 -0.27
C PRO A 1 7.48 0.92 1.06
N ALA A 2 6.22 1.37 1.01
CA ALA A 2 5.34 1.53 2.15
C ALA A 2 4.49 0.26 2.27
N THR A 3 4.94 -0.68 3.11
CA THR A 3 4.42 -2.05 3.15
C THR A 3 3.13 -2.16 3.96
N THR A 4 2.29 -3.16 3.66
CA THR A 4 1.04 -3.43 4.43
C THR A 4 1.27 -3.55 5.93
N ALA A 5 2.43 -4.08 6.35
CA ALA A 5 2.77 -4.21 7.76
C ALA A 5 2.86 -2.85 8.47
N LEU A 6 3.30 -1.78 7.79
CA LEU A 6 3.28 -0.43 8.34
C LEU A 6 1.84 0.02 8.61
N GLY A 7 0.94 -0.17 7.64
CA GLY A 7 -0.47 0.22 7.78
C GLY A 7 -1.26 -0.61 8.80
N ILE A 8 -0.82 -1.84 9.08
CA ILE A 8 -1.39 -2.68 10.16
C ILE A 8 -0.86 -2.25 11.52
N LYS A 9 0.43 -1.90 11.62
CA LYS A 9 1.05 -1.46 12.88
C LYS A 9 0.62 -0.06 13.31
N ASP A 10 0.34 0.81 12.35
CA ASP A 10 0.01 2.22 12.56
C ASP A 10 -0.97 2.69 11.47
N SER A 11 -2.06 3.35 11.86
CA SER A 11 -3.05 3.89 10.92
C SER A 11 -2.45 4.90 9.94
N ALA A 12 -1.39 5.62 10.35
CA ALA A 12 -0.61 6.52 9.50
C ALA A 12 0.61 5.83 8.84
N GLY A 13 0.74 4.50 8.93
CA GLY A 13 1.94 3.78 8.50
C GLY A 13 2.28 3.94 7.01
N TYR A 14 1.29 4.01 6.14
CA TYR A 14 1.51 4.32 4.72
C TYR A 14 2.00 5.75 4.52
N GLU A 15 1.40 6.71 5.21
CA GLU A 15 1.80 8.12 5.18
C GLU A 15 3.25 8.28 5.61
N LYS A 16 3.59 7.75 6.79
CA LYS A 16 4.95 7.78 7.35
C LYS A 16 5.95 7.10 6.42
N GLY A 17 5.62 5.93 5.88
CA GLY A 17 6.48 5.23 4.93
C GLY A 17 6.77 6.06 3.68
N LEU A 18 5.73 6.67 3.10
CA LEU A 18 5.86 7.55 1.93
C LEU A 18 6.65 8.84 2.24
N SER A 19 6.49 9.40 3.44
CA SER A 19 7.24 10.58 3.89
C SER A 19 8.71 10.28 4.18
N CYS A 20 9.06 9.02 4.44
CA CYS A 20 10.44 8.57 4.72
C CYS A 20 11.13 7.90 3.51
N GLY A 21 10.70 8.20 2.29
CA GLY A 21 11.40 7.79 1.06
C GLY A 21 10.80 6.58 0.33
N ALA A 22 9.70 6.00 0.82
CA ALA A 22 8.97 5.04 0.00
C ALA A 22 8.26 5.71 -1.17
N ASN A 23 8.15 4.98 -2.28
CA ASN A 23 7.47 5.41 -3.51
C ASN A 23 6.52 4.33 -4.08
N VAL A 24 6.27 3.24 -3.35
CA VAL A 24 5.43 2.11 -3.77
C VAL A 24 4.55 1.68 -2.60
N ILE A 25 3.25 1.48 -2.86
CA ILE A 25 2.30 0.77 -1.98
C ILE A 25 1.83 -0.47 -2.73
N MET A 26 1.60 -1.58 -2.01
CA MET A 26 1.11 -2.84 -2.58
C MET A 26 -0.27 -3.18 -1.96
N PRO A 27 -1.38 -2.82 -2.63
CA PRO A 27 -2.73 -3.15 -2.18
C PRO A 27 -2.98 -4.67 -2.17
N ASN A 28 -3.87 -5.12 -1.29
CA ASN A 28 -4.23 -6.54 -1.22
C ASN A 28 -5.33 -6.90 -2.24
N ILE A 29 -4.95 -7.53 -3.35
CA ILE A 29 -5.88 -8.00 -4.39
C ILE A 29 -6.53 -9.36 -4.09
N GLY A 30 -6.11 -10.05 -3.02
CA GLY A 30 -6.60 -11.37 -2.68
C GLY A 30 -8.07 -11.36 -2.26
N GLY A 31 -8.87 -12.28 -2.82
CA GLY A 31 -10.28 -12.44 -2.45
C GLY A 31 -10.47 -12.72 -0.97
N ASN A 32 -11.55 -12.18 -0.38
CA ASN A 32 -11.81 -12.21 1.06
C ASN A 32 -11.66 -13.60 1.69
N GLN A 33 -12.13 -14.64 1.00
CA GLN A 33 -12.07 -16.03 1.48
C GLN A 33 -10.65 -16.59 1.67
N TYR A 34 -9.64 -16.01 1.03
CA TYR A 34 -8.26 -16.48 1.10
C TYR A 34 -7.36 -15.61 1.99
N ARG A 35 -7.80 -14.40 2.36
CA ARG A 35 -6.97 -13.44 3.10
C ARG A 35 -6.45 -13.99 4.43
N LYS A 36 -7.31 -14.66 5.20
CA LYS A 36 -6.93 -15.30 6.47
C LYS A 36 -5.95 -16.46 6.29
N ARG A 37 -5.97 -17.14 5.13
CA ARG A 37 -5.02 -18.23 4.83
C ARG A 37 -3.61 -17.71 4.55
N TYR A 38 -3.46 -16.42 4.28
CA TYR A 38 -2.18 -15.75 4.05
C TYR A 38 -1.83 -14.78 5.19
N ALA A 39 -2.24 -15.11 6.42
CA ALA A 39 -1.96 -14.35 7.63
C ALA A 39 -0.53 -14.62 8.14
N ILE A 40 0.48 -14.06 7.46
CA ILE A 40 1.91 -14.24 7.79
C ILE A 40 2.37 -13.46 9.04
N TYR A 41 1.52 -12.60 9.61
CA TYR A 41 1.69 -11.92 10.90
C TYR A 41 0.33 -11.49 11.47
N PRO A 42 0.19 -11.25 12.79
CA PRO A 42 -1.07 -10.80 13.40
C PRO A 42 -1.64 -9.53 12.74
N GLY A 43 -2.95 -9.45 12.55
CA GLY A 43 -3.59 -8.36 11.79
C GLY A 43 -3.52 -8.53 10.27
N LYS A 44 -2.61 -9.36 9.71
CA LYS A 44 -2.57 -9.61 8.27
C LYS A 44 -3.73 -10.49 7.84
N GLY A 45 -4.54 -9.97 6.91
CA GLY A 45 -5.69 -10.70 6.37
C GLY A 45 -6.96 -10.55 7.20
N GLU A 46 -6.90 -9.74 8.27
CA GLU A 46 -8.05 -9.23 8.98
C GLU A 46 -8.67 -8.04 8.22
N GLY A 47 -9.95 -7.79 8.48
CA GLY A 47 -10.73 -6.74 7.80
C GLY A 47 -11.41 -7.20 6.51
N SER A 48 -12.49 -6.51 6.18
CA SER A 48 -13.40 -6.80 5.05
C SER A 48 -13.48 -5.62 4.08
N ILE A 49 -12.36 -4.92 3.86
CA ILE A 49 -12.31 -3.85 2.85
C ILE A 49 -12.29 -4.44 1.44
N SER A 50 -13.11 -3.90 0.54
CA SER A 50 -13.04 -4.26 -0.89
C SER A 50 -11.74 -3.75 -1.50
N LEU A 51 -11.29 -4.36 -2.60
CA LEU A 51 -10.12 -3.89 -3.32
C LEU A 51 -10.34 -2.46 -3.81
N GLU A 52 -11.54 -2.17 -4.33
CA GLU A 52 -11.93 -0.85 -4.82
C GLU A 52 -11.85 0.19 -3.70
N GLY A 53 -12.38 -0.11 -2.51
CA GLY A 53 -12.32 0.78 -1.35
C GLY A 53 -10.89 1.03 -0.86
N ASP A 54 -10.05 0.00 -0.87
CA ASP A 54 -8.63 0.16 -0.50
C ASP A 54 -7.88 1.02 -1.53
N LEU A 55 -8.15 0.83 -2.83
CA LEU A 55 -7.57 1.63 -3.90
C LEU A 55 -7.99 3.10 -3.81
N GLU A 56 -9.28 3.39 -3.57
CA GLU A 56 -9.75 4.77 -3.41
C GLU A 56 -9.10 5.45 -2.21
N ARG A 57 -9.03 4.77 -1.06
CA ARG A 57 -8.33 5.28 0.13
C ARG A 57 -6.85 5.58 -0.16
N ILE A 58 -6.16 4.68 -0.88
CA ILE A 58 -4.75 4.87 -1.26
C ILE A 58 -4.61 6.08 -2.20
N LYS A 59 -5.47 6.21 -3.21
CA LYS A 59 -5.44 7.38 -4.11
C LYS A 59 -5.69 8.68 -3.35
N SER A 60 -6.66 8.74 -2.45
CA SER A 60 -6.93 9.91 -1.62
C SER A 60 -5.73 10.29 -0.75
N LEU A 61 -5.08 9.30 -0.12
CA LEU A 61 -3.84 9.53 0.64
C LEU A 61 -2.74 10.14 -0.24
N LEU A 62 -2.53 9.62 -1.45
CA LEU A 62 -1.53 10.16 -2.36
C LEU A 62 -1.81 11.63 -2.73
N VAL A 63 -3.09 11.97 -3.00
CA VAL A 63 -3.51 13.35 -3.28
C VAL A 63 -3.24 14.26 -2.07
N GLN A 64 -3.60 13.83 -0.87
CA GLN A 64 -3.34 14.59 0.37
C GLN A 64 -1.84 14.85 0.60
N LEU A 65 -0.97 13.92 0.19
CA LEU A 65 0.48 14.05 0.27
C LEU A 65 1.11 14.79 -0.92
N GLY A 66 0.32 15.33 -1.84
CA GLY A 66 0.83 16.00 -3.05
C GLY A 66 1.58 15.05 -4.01
N ARG A 67 1.25 13.75 -3.98
CA ARG A 67 1.84 12.71 -4.82
C ARG A 67 0.88 12.28 -5.94
N THR A 68 1.42 11.59 -6.94
CA THR A 68 0.65 11.07 -8.08
C THR A 68 0.87 9.56 -8.26
N VAL A 69 -0.11 8.89 -8.87
CA VAL A 69 0.01 7.48 -9.24
C VAL A 69 0.92 7.37 -10.48
N GLY A 70 1.87 6.43 -10.44
CA GLY A 70 2.74 6.13 -11.58
C GLY A 70 1.93 5.68 -12.80
N ARG A 71 2.38 6.07 -13.99
CA ARG A 71 1.72 5.75 -15.28
C ARG A 71 2.45 4.70 -16.11
N ASP A 72 3.58 4.23 -15.60
CA ASP A 72 4.40 3.18 -16.20
C ASP A 72 4.42 1.95 -15.27
N TYR A 73 5.21 0.94 -15.62
CA TYR A 73 5.37 -0.26 -14.79
C TYR A 73 6.08 -0.01 -13.46
N GLY A 74 6.61 1.19 -13.20
CA GLY A 74 7.27 1.53 -11.93
C GLY A 74 8.62 0.86 -11.73
N ASN A 75 9.28 0.40 -12.80
CA ASN A 75 10.58 -0.25 -12.73
C ASN A 75 11.66 0.71 -12.19
N ARG A 76 12.71 0.13 -11.59
CA ARG A 76 13.88 0.89 -11.17
C ARG A 76 14.42 1.70 -12.36
N LYS A 77 14.44 3.03 -12.22
CA LYS A 77 15.14 3.87 -13.18
C LYS A 77 16.64 3.59 -13.06
N GLY A 78 17.27 3.22 -14.18
CA GLY A 78 18.71 3.08 -14.26
C GLY A 78 19.39 4.36 -13.76
N ARG A 79 20.58 4.23 -13.19
CA ARG A 79 21.36 5.41 -12.80
C ARG A 79 21.69 6.16 -14.09
N ALA A 80 21.24 7.40 -14.22
CA ALA A 80 21.75 8.27 -15.27
C ALA A 80 23.27 8.38 -15.03
N LEU A 81 24.06 8.04 -16.05
CA LEU A 81 25.51 8.24 -16.05
C LEU A 81 25.82 9.74 -16.08
#